data_AF-A0A920VJI1-F1
#
_entry.id   AF-A0A920VJI1-F1
#
_cell.length_a   1.000
_cell.length_b   1.000
_cell.length_c   1.000
_cell.angle_alpha   90.00
_cell.angle_beta   90.00
_cell.angle_gamma   90.00
#
_symmetry.space_group_name_H-M   'P 1'
#
loop_
_entity.id
_entity.type
_entity.pdbx_description
1 polymer ?
#
loop_
_entity_poly.entity_id
_entity_poly.type
_entity_poly.pdbx_seq_one_letter_code
_entity_poly.pdbx_strand_id
1 'polypeptide(L)' 'MTAGGERLLGRNPHLKFYNGQRGYVTANVTPNLWTSEFKVVPVVTEVGGSLETRATFVIEDGKPGAEEA' A
#
# COMPACT_ATOMS: atom_id res chain seq x y z
N MET A 1 10.83 -6.96 -0.98
CA MET A 1 11.54 -5.75 -0.51
C MET A 1 12.78 -5.57 -1.37
N THR A 2 13.14 -4.35 -1.77
CA THR A 2 14.37 -4.08 -2.55
C THR A 2 15.33 -3.26 -1.68
N ALA A 3 16.64 -3.33 -1.96
CA ALA A 3 17.63 -2.51 -1.24
C ALA A 3 17.36 -1.00 -1.38
N GLY A 4 16.76 -0.58 -2.51
CA GLY A 4 16.29 0.79 -2.70
C GLY A 4 15.12 1.14 -1.77
N GLY A 5 14.13 0.25 -1.68
CA GLY A 5 13.00 0.38 -0.76
C GLY A 5 13.41 0.44 0.71
N GLU A 6 14.37 -0.40 1.13
CA GLU A 6 14.92 -0.38 2.51
C GLU A 6 15.56 0.96 2.84
N ARG A 7 16.42 1.47 1.95
CA ARG A 7 17.03 2.79 2.15
C ARG A 7 16.00 3.92 2.16
N LEU A 8 14.97 3.82 1.32
CA LEU A 8 13.90 4.80 1.24
C LEU A 8 13.08 4.84 2.54
N LEU A 9 12.68 3.69 3.08
CA LEU A 9 11.96 3.64 4.38
C LEU A 9 12.87 4.06 5.54
N GLY A 10 14.12 3.58 5.58
CA GLY A 10 15.05 3.89 6.66
C GLY A 10 15.43 5.37 6.79
N ARG A 11 15.39 6.13 5.69
CA ARG A 11 15.71 7.56 5.67
C ARG A 11 14.52 8.48 5.86
N ASN A 12 13.29 7.97 5.71
CA ASN A 12 12.08 8.78 5.65
C ASN A 12 11.03 8.23 6.63
N PRO A 13 11.04 8.64 7.91
CA PRO A 13 10.17 8.06 8.94
C PRO A 13 8.67 8.31 8.71
N HIS A 14 8.33 9.23 7.81
CA HIS A 14 6.95 9.52 7.39
C HIS A 14 6.44 8.54 6.32
N LEU A 15 7.31 7.83 5.60
CA LEU A 15 6.90 6.80 4.65
C LEU A 15 6.59 5.51 5.41
N LYS A 16 5.36 5.01 5.28
CA LYS A 16 4.88 3.83 6.01
C LYS A 16 5.02 2.53 5.24
N PHE A 17 5.11 2.60 3.92
CA PHE A 17 5.07 1.42 3.07
C PHE A 17 5.82 1.62 1.75
N TYR A 18 6.46 0.54 1.30
CA TYR A 18 7.08 0.46 -0.02
C TYR A 18 6.64 -0.83 -0.71
N ASN A 19 6.21 -0.71 -1.96
CA ASN A 19 5.90 -1.84 -2.82
C ASN A 19 6.47 -1.64 -4.22
N GLY A 20 7.17 -2.65 -4.73
CA GLY A 20 7.70 -2.70 -6.09
C GLY A 20 6.92 -3.60 -7.04
N GLN A 21 5.86 -4.26 -6.56
CA GLN A 21 5.05 -5.17 -7.37
C GLN A 21 4.07 -4.40 -8.26
N ARG A 22 3.69 -5.00 -9.40
CA ARG A 22 2.64 -4.47 -10.28
C ARG A 22 1.27 -4.63 -9.63
N GLY A 23 0.31 -3.79 -10.02
CA GLY A 23 -1.04 -3.79 -9.47
C GLY A 23 -1.67 -2.39 -9.50
N TYR A 24 -2.59 -2.15 -8.57
CA TYR A 24 -3.31 -0.88 -8.41
C TYR A 24 -3.71 -0.65 -6.95
N VAL A 25 -4.18 0.54 -6.62
CA VAL A 25 -4.69 0.87 -5.28
C VAL A 25 -6.19 1.12 -5.40
N THR A 26 -6.98 0.51 -4.52
CA THR A 26 -8.38 0.89 -4.32
C THR A 26 -8.46 1.87 -3.15
N ALA A 27 -9.34 2.86 -3.26
CA ALA A 27 -9.62 3.79 -2.18
C ALA A 27 -11.12 3.76 -1.90
N ASN A 28 -11.49 3.40 -0.67
CA ASN A 28 -12.83 3.57 -0.15
C ASN A 28 -12.81 4.76 0.81
N VAL A 29 -13.54 5.81 0.45
CA VAL A 29 -13.57 7.07 1.21
C VAL A 29 -14.98 7.32 1.71
N THR A 30 -15.10 7.38 3.04
CA THR A 30 -16.31 7.78 3.77
C THR A 30 -16.01 9.08 4.53
N PRO A 31 -17.02 9.77 5.09
CA PRO A 31 -16.77 10.97 5.89
C PRO A 31 -15.82 10.75 7.08
N ASN A 32 -15.80 9.54 7.66
CA ASN A 32 -15.07 9.26 8.89
C ASN A 32 -13.79 8.43 8.68
N LEU A 33 -13.63 7.83 7.50
CA LEU A 33 -12.56 6.86 7.23
C LEU A 33 -12.21 6.82 5.75
N TRP A 34 -10.91 6.93 5.46
CA TRP A 34 -10.31 6.57 4.19
C TRP A 34 -9.58 5.24 4.35
N THR A 35 -9.99 4.21 3.62
CA THR A 35 -9.27 2.93 3.50
C THR A 35 -8.60 2.81 2.13
N SER A 36 -7.30 2.54 2.09
CA SER A 36 -6.54 2.26 0.87
C SER A 36 -6.03 0.81 0.89
N GLU A 37 -6.37 0.02 -0.12
CA GLU A 37 -5.84 -1.34 -0.28
C GLU A 37 -4.86 -1.40 -1.45
N PHE A 38 -3.63 -1.85 -1.18
CA PHE A 38 -2.60 -2.02 -2.20
C PHE A 38 -2.74 -3.39 -2.85
N LYS A 39 -3.52 -3.47 -3.93
CA LYS A 39 -3.73 -4.70 -4.70
C LYS A 39 -2.53 -4.97 -5.61
N VAL A 40 -1.97 -6.17 -5.56
CA VAL A 40 -0.78 -6.56 -6.32
C VAL A 40 -1.02 -7.82 -7.14
N VAL A 41 -0.26 -7.93 -8.22
CA VAL A 41 -0.14 -9.14 -9.04
C VAL A 41 1.33 -9.58 -8.98
N PRO A 42 1.65 -10.75 -8.38
CA PRO A 42 3.03 -11.20 -8.20
C PRO A 42 3.78 -11.48 -9.51
N VAL A 43 3.09 -12.00 -10.53
CA VAL A 43 3.65 -12.37 -11.83
C VAL A 43 2.81 -11.74 -12.94
N VAL A 44 3.46 -10.94 -13.80
CA VAL A 44 2.79 -10.24 -14.92
C VAL A 44 3.29 -10.66 -16.30
N THR A 45 4.28 -11.55 -16.34
CA THR A 45 4.82 -12.11 -17.59
C THR A 45 3.95 -13.24 -18.15
N GLU A 46 3.00 -13.73 -17.37
CA GLU A 46 2.08 -14.80 -17.72
C GLU A 46 0.63 -14.35 -17.43
N VAL A 47 -0.31 -14.85 -18.22
CA VAL A 47 -1.74 -14.57 -18.05
C VAL A 47 -2.29 -15.38 -16.86
N GLY A 48 -3.19 -14.79 -16.09
CA GLY A 48 -3.89 -15.48 -15.00
C GLY A 48 -3.28 -15.30 -13.60
N GLY A 49 -2.38 -14.33 -13.42
CA GLY A 49 -1.83 -14.00 -12.10
C GLY A 49 -2.92 -13.66 -11.07
N SER A 50 -2.72 -14.11 -9.83
CA SER A 50 -3.61 -13.80 -8.70
C SER A 50 -3.53 -12.32 -8.33
N LEU A 51 -4.68 -11.75 -7.99
CA LEU A 51 -4.76 -10.43 -7.36
C LEU A 51 -4.80 -10.62 -5.84
N GLU A 52 -3.87 -9.98 -5.14
CA GLU A 52 -3.72 -10.09 -3.68
C GLU A 52 -3.70 -8.69 -3.04
N THR A 53 -4.23 -8.56 -1.82
CA THR A 53 -4.04 -7.33 -1.03
C THR A 53 -2.71 -7.44 -0.30
N ARG A 54 -1.73 -6.60 -0.68
CA ARG A 54 -0.40 -6.63 -0.07
C ARG A 54 -0.34 -5.88 1.27
N ALA A 55 -1.13 -4.83 1.41
CA ALA A 55 -1.27 -4.03 2.61
C ALA A 55 -2.56 -3.22 2.54
N THR A 56 -3.14 -2.90 3.70
CA THR A 56 -4.28 -2.00 3.82
C THR A 56 -3.89 -0.90 4.80
N PHE A 57 -4.18 0.35 4.42
CA PHE A 57 -3.95 1.51 5.27
C PHE A 57 -5.25 2.25 5.49
N VAL A 58 -5.42 2.80 6.69
CA VAL A 58 -6.54 3.65 7.06
C VAL A 58 -6.08 5.03 7.50
N ILE A 59 -6.92 6.03 7.25
CA ILE A 59 -6.81 7.37 7.80
C ILE A 59 -8.19 7.70 8.38
N GLU A 60 -8.26 7.87 9.69
CA GLU A 60 -9.47 8.29 10.38
C GLU A 60 -9.64 9.82 10.33
N ASP A 61 -10.89 10.28 10.29
CA ASP A 61 -11.18 11.71 10.40
C ASP A 61 -10.62 12.30 11.71
N GLY A 62 -10.05 13.49 11.62
CA GLY A 62 -9.40 14.17 12.74
C GLY A 62 -8.10 13.54 13.25
N LYS A 63 -7.63 12.40 12.72
CA LYS A 63 -6.37 11.75 13.11
C LYS A 63 -5.38 11.71 11.94
N PRO A 64 -4.39 12.63 11.90
CA PRO A 64 -3.41 12.67 10.82
C PRO A 64 -2.49 11.44 10.83
N GLY A 65 -2.29 10.86 9.66
CA GLY A 65 -1.34 9.77 9.44
C GLY A 65 -2.02 8.50 8.98
N ALA A 66 -1.38 7.80 8.05
CA ALA A 66 -1.83 6.48 7.63
C ALA A 66 -1.36 5.43 8.65
N GLU A 67 -2.30 4.60 9.10
CA GLU A 67 -2.05 3.45 9.94
C GLU A 67 -2.32 2.17 9.16
N GLU A 68 -1.50 1.14 9.37
CA GLU A 68 -1.75 -0.18 8.77
C GLU A 68 -2.94 -0.80 9.50
N ALA A 69 -3.93 -1.26 8.72
CA ALA A 69 -5.21 -1.78 9.23
C ALA A 69 -5.10 -3.23 9.71
#